data_AF-A0A8S0H745-F1
#
_entry.id   AF-A0A8S0H745-F1
#
_cell.length_a   1.000
_cell.length_b   1.000
_cell.length_c   1.000
_cell.angle_alpha   90.00
_cell.angle_beta   90.00
_cell.angle_gamma   90.00
#
_symmetry.space_group_name_H-M   'P 1'
#
loop_
_entity.id
_entity.type
_entity.pdbx_description
1 polymer ?
#
loop_
_entity_poly.entity_id
_entity_poly.type
_entity_poly.pdbx_seq_one_letter_code
_entity_poly.pdbx_strand_id
1 'polypeptide(L)'
;MTMMTSGPATAYARAEAILGGMAGKVYRLGDAHGLGSKVKIINQLLAGVHIAASAEAMALGLREGVDADALYEVITHSAGNSWMFENRVPHILKADYTPLSAVDIFVKDLGLVLDTARASKFPLPLSATAHQMFMQASSAGFGREDDSAVIKIFPGIDLPVAKPDAE
;
A
#
# COMPACT_ATOMS: atom_id res chain seq x y z
N MET A 1 -7.67 -13.75 3.72
CA MET A 1 -6.79 -13.29 2.62
C MET A 1 -7.43 -13.58 1.27
N THR A 2 -7.17 -12.75 0.25
CA THR A 2 -7.54 -12.99 -1.14
C THR A 2 -6.33 -13.51 -1.91
N MET A 3 -6.49 -14.58 -2.70
CA MET A 3 -5.42 -15.15 -3.52
C MET A 3 -5.68 -14.95 -5.01
N MET A 4 -4.67 -14.47 -5.73
CA MET A 4 -4.65 -14.32 -7.18
C MET A 4 -3.81 -15.45 -7.77
N THR A 5 -4.46 -16.45 -8.38
CA THR A 5 -3.82 -17.69 -8.82
C THR A 5 -4.02 -17.91 -10.31
N SER A 6 -3.09 -18.59 -10.97
CA SER A 6 -3.24 -19.05 -12.36
C SER A 6 -2.37 -20.29 -12.61
N GLY A 7 -2.84 -21.19 -13.47
CA GLY A 7 -2.15 -22.45 -13.73
C GLY A 7 -3.12 -23.55 -14.19
N PRO A 8 -2.59 -24.71 -14.61
CA PRO A 8 -3.40 -25.76 -15.21
C PRO A 8 -4.35 -26.38 -14.19
N ALA A 9 -5.48 -26.91 -14.66
CA ALA A 9 -6.49 -27.55 -13.82
C ALA A 9 -5.92 -28.66 -12.92
N THR A 10 -4.89 -29.38 -13.39
CA THR A 10 -4.20 -30.42 -12.62
C THR A 10 -3.49 -29.87 -11.37
N ALA A 11 -2.99 -28.64 -11.41
CA ALA A 11 -2.39 -27.99 -10.24
C ALA A 11 -3.47 -27.62 -9.21
N TYR A 12 -4.61 -27.07 -9.66
CA TYR A 12 -5.74 -26.76 -8.78
C TYR A 12 -6.31 -28.01 -8.14
N ALA A 13 -6.51 -29.09 -8.91
CA ALA A 13 -7.01 -30.36 -8.38
C ALA A 13 -6.19 -30.88 -7.19
N ARG A 14 -4.88 -30.61 -7.17
CA ARG A 14 -3.99 -31.00 -6.06
C ARG A 14 -3.95 -29.99 -4.92
N ALA A 15 -4.13 -28.70 -5.22
CA ALA A 15 -3.96 -27.62 -4.25
C ALA A 15 -5.28 -27.09 -3.65
N GLU A 16 -6.43 -27.52 -4.17
CA GLU A 16 -7.76 -26.94 -3.85
C GLU A 16 -8.03 -26.85 -2.36
N ALA A 17 -7.82 -27.95 -1.62
CA ALA A 17 -8.08 -28.01 -0.19
C ALA A 17 -7.20 -27.01 0.59
N ILE A 18 -5.94 -26.87 0.19
CA ILE A 18 -4.99 -25.94 0.82
C ILE A 18 -5.39 -24.49 0.49
N LEU A 19 -5.69 -24.19 -0.78
CA LEU A 19 -6.13 -22.87 -1.21
C LEU A 19 -7.42 -22.45 -0.50
N GLY A 20 -8.38 -23.37 -0.39
CA GLY A 20 -9.64 -23.15 0.32
C GLY A 20 -9.49 -22.96 1.83
N GLY A 21 -8.47 -23.58 2.45
CA GLY A 21 -8.17 -23.39 3.87
C GLY A 21 -7.48 -22.06 4.20
N MET A 22 -6.75 -21.47 3.24
CA MET A 22 -5.94 -20.26 3.46
C MET A 22 -6.65 -18.96 3.03
N ALA A 23 -7.55 -19.04 2.05
CA ALA A 23 -8.13 -17.87 1.42
C ALA A 23 -9.64 -17.78 1.63
N GLY A 24 -10.13 -16.58 1.92
CA GLY A 24 -11.57 -16.31 1.85
C GLY A 24 -12.07 -16.26 0.41
N LYS A 25 -11.17 -15.94 -0.54
CA LYS A 25 -11.46 -15.95 -1.97
C LYS A 25 -10.21 -16.32 -2.77
N VAL A 26 -10.38 -17.26 -3.69
CA VAL A 26 -9.37 -17.66 -4.69
C VAL A 26 -9.84 -17.22 -6.07
N TYR A 27 -9.08 -16.34 -6.72
CA TYR A 27 -9.29 -15.96 -8.12
C TYR A 27 -8.43 -16.85 -9.01
N ARG A 28 -9.05 -17.46 -10.04
CA ARG A 28 -8.36 -18.31 -11.03
C ARG A 28 -8.30 -17.57 -12.36
N LEU A 29 -7.13 -17.04 -12.68
CA LEU A 29 -6.94 -16.05 -13.74
C LEU A 29 -6.50 -16.68 -15.07
N GLY A 30 -6.77 -17.96 -15.27
CA GLY A 30 -6.46 -18.71 -16.48
C GLY A 30 -5.63 -19.98 -16.24
N ASP A 31 -5.51 -20.79 -17.30
CA ASP A 31 -4.91 -22.12 -17.26
C ASP A 31 -3.37 -22.11 -17.37
N ALA A 32 -2.79 -20.95 -17.70
CA ALA A 32 -1.34 -20.76 -17.77
C ALA A 32 -0.77 -20.14 -16.49
N HIS A 33 0.49 -20.46 -16.21
CA HIS A 33 1.23 -19.84 -15.10
C HIS A 33 1.47 -18.34 -15.35
N GLY A 34 1.50 -17.56 -14.27
CA GLY A 34 2.01 -16.19 -14.26
C GLY A 34 0.95 -15.07 -14.26
N LEU A 35 -0.28 -15.30 -14.70
CA LEU A 35 -1.34 -14.28 -14.66
C LEU A 35 -1.68 -13.87 -13.21
N GLY A 36 -1.65 -14.82 -12.26
CA GLY A 36 -1.77 -14.51 -10.82
C GLY A 36 -0.74 -13.48 -10.34
N SER A 37 0.53 -13.71 -10.67
CA SER A 37 1.62 -12.79 -10.33
C SER A 37 1.47 -11.43 -10.99
N LYS A 38 1.07 -11.38 -12.28
CA LYS A 38 0.84 -10.11 -12.99
C LYS A 38 -0.28 -9.29 -12.37
N VAL A 39 -1.40 -9.91 -12.02
CA VAL A 39 -2.50 -9.21 -11.33
C VAL A 39 -2.06 -8.74 -9.95
N LYS A 40 -1.24 -9.51 -9.23
CA LYS A 40 -0.67 -9.06 -7.96
C LYS A 40 0.25 -7.84 -8.13
N ILE A 41 1.08 -7.80 -9.19
CA ILE A 41 1.91 -6.63 -9.51
C ILE A 41 1.02 -5.41 -9.76
N ILE A 42 -0.05 -5.55 -10.56
CA ILE A 42 -1.01 -4.45 -10.80
C ILE A 42 -1.70 -4.01 -9.50
N ASN A 43 -2.02 -4.94 -8.60
CA ASN A 43 -2.57 -4.59 -7.29
C ASN A 43 -1.57 -3.81 -6.44
N GLN A 44 -0.28 -4.19 -6.44
CA GLN A 44 0.75 -3.47 -5.70
C GLN A 44 1.05 -2.09 -6.29
N LEU A 45 0.88 -1.92 -7.60
CA LEU A 45 0.91 -0.61 -8.26
C LEU A 45 -0.11 0.33 -7.61
N LEU A 46 -1.39 -0.08 -7.59
CA LEU A 46 -2.46 0.74 -7.03
C LEU A 46 -2.26 0.94 -5.52
N ALA A 47 -1.90 -0.12 -4.80
CA ALA A 47 -1.63 -0.05 -3.37
C ALA A 47 -0.58 1.02 -3.02
N GLY A 48 0.60 0.95 -3.67
CA GLY A 48 1.70 1.86 -3.35
C GLY A 48 1.39 3.30 -3.74
N VAL A 49 0.74 3.51 -4.89
CA VAL A 49 0.31 4.85 -5.32
C VAL A 49 -0.72 5.43 -4.34
N HIS A 50 -1.71 4.64 -3.91
CA HIS A 50 -2.73 5.13 -2.99
C HIS A 50 -2.15 5.44 -1.60
N ILE A 51 -1.20 4.65 -1.08
CA ILE A 51 -0.55 4.95 0.21
C ILE A 51 0.26 6.26 0.09
N ALA A 52 1.06 6.41 -0.97
CA ALA A 52 1.83 7.62 -1.21
C ALA A 52 0.93 8.86 -1.35
N ALA A 53 -0.16 8.76 -2.12
CA ALA A 53 -1.14 9.83 -2.26
C ALA A 53 -1.88 10.14 -0.95
N SER A 54 -2.19 9.12 -0.13
CA SER A 54 -2.79 9.31 1.20
C SER A 54 -1.86 10.10 2.11
N ALA A 55 -0.57 9.76 2.12
CA ALA A 55 0.43 10.48 2.88
C ALA A 55 0.60 11.93 2.43
N GLU A 56 0.62 12.19 1.11
CA GLU A 56 0.66 13.55 0.55
C GLU A 56 -0.56 14.38 0.95
N ALA A 57 -1.76 13.80 0.81
CA ALA A 57 -3.01 14.46 1.17
C ALA A 57 -3.08 14.80 2.68
N MET A 58 -2.70 13.86 3.55
CA MET A 58 -2.65 14.09 4.99
C MET A 58 -1.59 15.13 5.36
N ALA A 59 -0.39 15.05 4.78
CA ALA A 59 0.67 16.03 5.03
C ALA A 59 0.25 17.45 4.63
N LEU A 60 -0.38 17.62 3.46
CA LEU A 60 -0.91 18.91 3.05
C LEU A 60 -2.01 19.40 3.99
N GLY A 61 -2.97 18.54 4.35
CA GLY A 61 -4.04 18.91 5.27
C GLY A 61 -3.53 19.37 6.64
N LEU A 62 -2.55 18.65 7.21
CA LEU A 62 -1.87 19.05 8.46
C LEU A 62 -1.19 20.41 8.31
N ARG A 63 -0.52 20.64 7.19
CA ARG A 63 0.17 21.91 6.92
C ARG A 63 -0.78 23.09 6.78
N GLU A 64 -1.97 22.87 6.22
CA GLU A 64 -3.02 23.88 6.10
C GLU A 64 -3.83 24.07 7.40
N GLY A 65 -3.44 23.39 8.49
CA GLY A 65 -4.08 23.52 9.80
C GLY A 65 -5.45 22.83 9.90
N VAL A 66 -5.73 21.87 9.01
CA VAL A 66 -6.92 21.03 9.11
C VAL A 66 -6.71 19.97 10.18
N ASP A 67 -7.69 19.80 11.05
CA ASP A 67 -7.69 18.72 12.03
C ASP A 67 -7.58 17.34 11.34
N ALA A 68 -6.64 16.52 11.82
CA ALA A 68 -6.28 15.26 11.16
C ALA A 68 -7.41 14.23 11.23
N ASP A 69 -8.12 14.15 12.36
CA ASP A 69 -9.23 13.24 12.59
C ASP A 69 -10.42 13.65 11.68
N ALA A 70 -10.73 14.95 11.61
CA ALA A 70 -11.77 15.49 10.73
C ALA A 70 -11.45 15.29 9.24
N LEU A 71 -10.20 15.48 8.82
CA LEU A 71 -9.76 15.25 7.45
C LEU A 71 -9.95 13.78 7.05
N TYR A 72 -9.55 12.86 7.93
CA TYR A 72 -9.75 11.43 7.72
C TYR A 72 -11.24 11.08 7.58
N GLU A 73 -12.09 11.60 8.47
CA GLU A 73 -13.53 11.36 8.44
C GLU A 73 -14.16 11.81 7.12
N VAL A 74 -13.87 13.04 6.69
CA VAL A 74 -14.43 13.62 5.46
C VAL A 74 -13.99 12.84 4.23
N ILE A 75 -12.68 12.55 4.10
CA ILE A 75 -12.15 11.87 2.93
C ILE A 75 -12.67 10.43 2.84
N THR A 76 -12.78 9.73 3.97
CA THR A 76 -13.33 8.35 4.02
C THR A 76 -14.75 8.27 3.42
N HIS A 77 -15.56 9.31 3.61
CA HIS A 77 -16.92 9.39 3.08
C HIS A 77 -17.04 10.13 1.74
N SER A 78 -15.91 10.46 1.10
CA SER A 78 -15.84 11.23 -0.14
C SER A 78 -15.23 10.42 -1.28
N ALA A 79 -15.34 10.94 -2.51
CA ALA A 79 -14.79 10.29 -3.71
C ALA A 79 -13.26 10.15 -3.72
N GLY A 80 -12.55 10.90 -2.86
CA GLY A 80 -11.09 10.83 -2.72
C GLY A 80 -10.59 9.59 -1.96
N ASN A 81 -11.50 8.78 -1.42
CA ASN A 81 -11.16 7.63 -0.60
C ASN A 81 -10.50 6.47 -1.38
N SER A 82 -9.75 5.64 -0.67
CA SER A 82 -9.34 4.31 -1.11
C SER A 82 -9.22 3.37 0.08
N TRP A 83 -9.24 2.05 -0.16
CA TRP A 83 -8.99 1.08 0.92
C TRP A 83 -7.65 1.32 1.64
N MET A 84 -6.63 1.79 0.92
CA MET A 84 -5.32 2.10 1.52
C MET A 84 -5.38 3.35 2.40
N PHE A 85 -6.19 4.35 2.04
CA PHE A 85 -6.41 5.53 2.86
C PHE A 85 -7.09 5.14 4.18
N GLU A 86 -8.24 4.44 4.09
CA GLU A 86 -8.99 3.96 5.27
C GLU A 86 -8.13 3.12 6.21
N ASN A 87 -7.24 2.30 5.64
CA ASN A 87 -6.46 1.37 6.43
C ASN A 87 -5.17 1.99 7.01
N ARG A 88 -4.48 2.88 6.28
CA ARG A 88 -3.16 3.40 6.69
C ARG A 88 -3.22 4.71 7.45
N VAL A 89 -4.16 5.60 7.13
CA VAL A 89 -4.26 6.88 7.83
C VAL A 89 -4.50 6.71 9.34
N PRO A 90 -5.29 5.73 9.82
CA PRO A 90 -5.41 5.48 11.26
C PRO A 90 -4.09 5.16 11.98
N HIS A 91 -3.08 4.60 11.29
CA HIS A 91 -1.75 4.36 11.86
C HIS A 91 -1.05 5.69 12.13
N ILE A 92 -1.14 6.64 11.19
CA ILE A 92 -0.63 8.01 11.32
C ILE A 92 -1.33 8.74 12.46
N LEU A 93 -2.67 8.68 12.52
CA LEU A 93 -3.47 9.36 13.55
C LEU A 93 -3.14 8.87 14.97
N LYS A 94 -2.81 7.58 15.11
CA LYS A 94 -2.41 6.96 16.38
C LYS A 94 -0.92 7.12 16.69
N ALA A 95 -0.14 7.63 15.75
CA ALA A 95 1.33 7.61 15.79
C ALA A 95 1.93 6.21 16.02
N ASP A 96 1.22 5.16 15.60
CA ASP A 96 1.67 3.77 15.72
C ASP A 96 2.20 3.29 14.36
N TYR A 97 3.51 3.28 14.25
CA TYR A 97 4.24 2.85 13.05
C TYR A 97 4.78 1.42 13.18
N THR A 98 4.21 0.62 14.09
CA THR A 98 4.51 -0.81 14.18
C THR A 98 4.13 -1.49 12.86
N PRO A 99 5.08 -2.15 12.16
CA PRO A 99 4.84 -2.58 10.78
C PRO A 99 3.84 -3.74 10.70
N LEU A 100 2.68 -3.49 10.11
CA LEU A 100 1.85 -4.55 9.53
C LEU A 100 2.30 -4.88 8.09
N SER A 101 2.84 -3.87 7.42
CA SER A 101 3.57 -3.94 6.16
C SER A 101 4.60 -2.82 6.18
N ALA A 102 5.86 -3.11 5.88
CA ALA A 102 6.94 -2.13 6.07
C ALA A 102 7.16 -1.24 4.83
N VAL A 103 7.72 -0.05 5.02
CA VAL A 103 8.18 0.85 3.93
C VAL A 103 9.02 0.10 2.89
N ASP A 104 9.98 -0.73 3.32
CA ASP A 104 10.85 -1.49 2.42
C ASP A 104 10.10 -2.56 1.60
N ILE A 105 8.92 -3.00 2.04
CA ILE A 105 8.05 -3.87 1.24
C ILE A 105 7.56 -3.12 0.01
N PHE A 106 7.18 -1.85 0.15
CA PHE A 106 6.72 -1.02 -0.96
C PHE A 106 7.86 -0.50 -1.84
N VAL A 107 9.07 -0.33 -1.30
CA VAL A 107 10.29 -0.18 -2.12
C VAL A 107 10.43 -1.36 -3.06
N LYS A 108 10.43 -2.59 -2.52
CA LYS A 108 10.54 -3.82 -3.32
C LYS A 108 9.39 -3.96 -4.32
N ASP A 109 8.15 -3.83 -3.88
CA ASP A 109 6.97 -4.12 -4.71
C ASP A 109 6.78 -3.11 -5.84
N LEU A 110 6.98 -1.81 -5.58
CA LEU A 110 6.96 -0.81 -6.66
C LEU A 110 8.19 -0.95 -7.58
N GLY A 111 9.32 -1.44 -7.08
CA GLY A 111 10.45 -1.86 -7.91
C GLY A 111 10.05 -2.95 -8.92
N LEU A 112 9.37 -4.02 -8.46
CA LEU A 112 8.85 -5.09 -9.32
C LEU A 112 7.82 -4.58 -10.35
N VAL A 113 6.98 -3.62 -9.95
CA VAL A 113 6.04 -2.94 -10.86
C VAL A 113 6.78 -2.22 -11.98
N LEU A 114 7.78 -1.41 -11.64
CA LEU A 114 8.55 -0.63 -12.60
C LEU A 114 9.39 -1.52 -13.53
N ASP A 115 9.98 -2.60 -13.01
CA ASP A 115 10.73 -3.57 -13.80
C ASP A 115 9.83 -4.30 -14.81
N THR A 116 8.62 -4.68 -14.38
CA THR A 116 7.63 -5.30 -15.26
C THR A 116 7.23 -4.38 -16.41
N ALA A 117 6.97 -3.10 -16.11
CA ALA A 117 6.60 -2.12 -17.13
C ALA A 117 7.77 -1.78 -18.07
N ARG A 118 9.01 -1.78 -17.56
CA ARG A 118 10.22 -1.56 -18.36
C ARG A 118 10.40 -2.62 -19.43
N ALA A 119 10.12 -3.90 -19.10
CA ALA A 119 10.20 -5.00 -20.06
C ALA A 119 9.27 -4.81 -21.27
N SER A 120 8.12 -4.15 -21.08
CA SER A 120 7.17 -3.82 -22.15
C SER A 120 7.27 -2.38 -22.67
N LYS A 121 8.27 -1.60 -22.22
CA LYS A 121 8.41 -0.16 -22.53
C LYS A 121 7.14 0.65 -22.24
N PHE A 122 6.42 0.29 -21.17
CA PHE A 122 5.18 0.95 -20.78
C PHE A 122 5.44 2.01 -19.69
N PRO A 123 4.93 3.25 -19.83
CA PRO A 123 5.19 4.30 -18.85
C PRO A 123 4.27 4.18 -17.61
N LEU A 124 4.86 4.28 -16.42
CA LEU A 124 4.14 4.31 -15.14
C LEU A 124 4.56 5.52 -14.29
N PRO A 125 4.16 6.75 -14.67
CA PRO A 125 4.64 7.97 -14.02
C PRO A 125 4.30 8.04 -12.53
N LEU A 126 3.07 7.71 -12.14
CA LEU A 126 2.65 7.74 -10.73
C LEU A 126 3.40 6.72 -9.87
N SER A 127 3.61 5.51 -10.38
CA SER A 127 4.36 4.47 -9.68
C SER A 127 5.82 4.82 -9.52
N ALA A 128 6.42 5.49 -10.52
CA ALA A 128 7.79 5.97 -10.44
C ALA A 128 7.94 7.02 -9.34
N THR A 129 7.03 7.99 -9.26
CA THR A 129 7.00 8.99 -8.19
C THR A 129 6.79 8.35 -6.82
N ALA A 130 5.77 7.49 -6.67
CA ALA A 130 5.50 6.79 -5.42
C ALA A 130 6.70 5.97 -4.95
N HIS A 131 7.37 5.25 -5.86
CA HIS A 131 8.59 4.49 -5.54
C HIS A 131 9.70 5.40 -4.99
N GLN A 132 9.89 6.60 -5.55
CA GLN A 132 10.86 7.56 -5.02
C GLN A 132 10.49 8.05 -3.62
N MET A 133 9.21 8.25 -3.31
CA MET A 133 8.76 8.62 -1.96
C MET A 133 9.09 7.52 -0.94
N PHE A 134 8.83 6.25 -1.26
CA PHE A 134 9.21 5.13 -0.38
C PHE A 134 10.72 4.98 -0.25
N MET A 135 11.49 5.18 -1.33
CA MET A 135 12.96 5.19 -1.28
C MET A 135 13.51 6.31 -0.38
N GLN A 136 12.89 7.50 -0.41
CA GLN A 136 13.23 8.60 0.49
C GLN A 136 12.96 8.25 1.95
N ALA A 137 11.80 7.67 2.25
CA ALA A 137 11.44 7.23 3.60
C ALA A 137 12.40 6.14 4.12
N SER A 138 12.70 5.15 3.28
CA SER A 138 13.68 4.09 3.59
C SER A 138 15.06 4.68 3.88
N SER A 139 15.55 5.58 3.02
CA SER A 139 16.84 6.26 3.16
C SER A 139 16.91 7.17 4.39
N ALA A 140 15.77 7.68 4.86
CA ALA A 140 15.65 8.46 6.09
C ALA A 140 15.62 7.59 7.37
N GLY A 141 15.72 6.27 7.25
CA GLY A 141 15.78 5.33 8.37
C GLY A 141 14.45 4.67 8.72
N PHE A 142 13.38 4.94 7.98
CA PHE A 142 12.03 4.42 8.26
C PHE A 142 11.71 3.10 7.54
N GLY A 143 12.69 2.47 6.90
CA GLY A 143 12.47 1.27 6.05
C GLY A 143 11.76 0.11 6.76
N ARG A 144 11.94 -0.02 8.07
CA ARG A 144 11.35 -1.08 8.91
C ARG A 144 10.06 -0.68 9.62
N GLU A 145 9.65 0.57 9.50
CA GLU A 145 8.37 1.04 10.04
C GLU A 145 7.22 0.70 9.10
N ASP A 146 5.99 0.80 9.60
CA ASP A 146 4.77 0.68 8.79
C ASP A 146 4.84 1.57 7.54
N ASP A 147 4.32 1.09 6.42
CA ASP A 147 4.39 1.79 5.13
C ASP A 147 3.68 3.16 5.12
N SER A 148 2.82 3.43 6.11
CA SER A 148 2.28 4.77 6.39
C SER A 148 3.35 5.79 6.82
N ALA A 149 4.51 5.35 7.30
CA ALA A 149 5.65 6.19 7.67
C ALA A 149 6.22 6.96 6.48
N VAL A 150 5.81 6.67 5.24
CA VAL A 150 6.13 7.50 4.08
C VAL A 150 5.68 8.96 4.25
N ILE A 151 4.70 9.25 5.11
CA ILE A 151 4.33 10.65 5.47
C ILE A 151 5.48 11.42 6.13
N LYS A 152 6.41 10.74 6.80
CA LYS A 152 7.51 11.38 7.55
C LYS A 152 8.54 12.07 6.65
N ILE A 153 8.47 11.87 5.33
CA ILE A 153 9.36 12.57 4.38
C ILE A 153 8.96 14.02 4.15
N PHE A 154 7.71 14.38 4.47
CA PHE A 154 7.20 15.73 4.22
C PHE A 154 7.68 16.71 5.30
N PRO A 155 8.36 17.80 4.92
CA PRO A 155 8.90 18.75 5.89
C PRO A 155 7.86 19.78 6.36
N GLY A 156 8.03 20.27 7.59
CA GLY A 156 7.22 21.36 8.12
C GLY A 156 5.76 20.98 8.38
N ILE A 157 5.54 19.75 8.85
CA ILE A 157 4.26 19.28 9.36
C ILE A 157 4.46 18.78 10.80
N ASP A 158 3.45 18.99 11.64
CA ASP A 158 3.39 18.38 12.97
C ASP A 158 2.56 17.11 12.86
N LEU A 159 3.23 15.96 13.06
CA LEU A 159 2.55 14.67 13.03
C LEU A 159 1.76 14.46 14.32
N PRO A 160 0.63 13.74 14.26
CA PRO A 160 -0.07 13.29 15.45
C PRO A 160 0.90 12.57 16.41
N VAL A 161 0.71 12.79 17.70
CA VAL A 161 1.44 12.11 18.76
C VAL A 161 0.57 11.01 19.35
N ALA A 162 1.18 9.95 19.86
CA ALA A 162 0.45 8.86 20.50
C ALA A 162 -0.42 9.42 21.64
N LYS A 163 -1.74 9.20 21.57
CA LYS A 163 -2.64 9.53 22.66
C LYS A 163 -2.32 8.55 23.81
N PRO A 164 -2.18 9.01 25.06
CA PRO A 164 -1.99 8.10 26.19
C PRO A 164 -3.18 7.12 26.22
N ASP A 165 -2.89 5.84 26.50
CA ASP A 165 -3.93 4.81 26.60
C ASP A 165 -5.02 5.31 27.56
N ALA A 166 -6.26 5.35 27.08
CA ALA A 166 -7.39 5.63 27.94
C ALA A 166 -7.53 4.43 28.91
N GLU A 167 -7.27 4.68 30.20
CA GLU A 167 -7.58 3.74 31.30
C GLU A 167 -9.06 3.31 31.28
#